data_AF-A0A957F7F7-F1
#
_entry.id   AF-A0A957F7F7-F1
#
_cell.length_a   1.000
_cell.length_b   1.000
_cell.length_c   1.000
_cell.angle_alpha   90.00
_cell.angle_beta   90.00
_cell.angle_gamma   90.00
#
_symmetry.space_group_name_H-M   'P 1'
#
loop_
_entity.id
_entity.type
_entity.pdbx_description
1 polymer ?
#
loop_
_entity_poly.entity_id
_entity_poly.type
_entity_poly.pdbx_seq_one_letter_code
_entity_poly.pdbx_strand_id
1 'polypeptide(L)'
;MGTFAAHFMQAHSKLNMLAIELKSRNVEVQAEILKLRDRLKQLNAWPEAGDEFLALMPHASWYSPKPTESDFQILTRVARDVLRGHDIGAQYPAFFQKLLSHHTLRQQFLDALGTLH
;
A
#
# COMPACT_ATOMS: atom_id res chain seq x y z
N MET A 1 -22.55 -36.89 26.18
CA MET A 1 -21.34 -36.70 25.35
C MET A 1 -21.69 -35.87 24.12
N GLY A 2 -21.66 -34.53 24.18
CA GLY A 2 -22.10 -33.68 23.06
C GLY A 2 -21.34 -32.36 22.86
N THR A 3 -20.37 -32.06 23.72
CA THR A 3 -19.71 -30.74 23.77
C THR A 3 -18.51 -30.61 22.84
N PHE A 4 -17.89 -31.73 22.42
CA PHE A 4 -16.64 -31.71 21.65
C PHE A 4 -16.86 -31.41 20.16
N ALA A 5 -17.95 -31.92 19.57
CA ALA A 5 -18.26 -31.72 18.14
C ALA A 5 -18.70 -30.27 17.83
N ALA A 6 -19.47 -29.64 18.73
CA ALA A 6 -19.89 -28.25 18.58
C ALA A 6 -18.68 -27.28 18.66
N HIS A 7 -17.73 -27.56 19.54
CA HIS A 7 -16.54 -26.72 19.73
C HIS A 7 -15.58 -26.83 18.53
N PHE A 8 -15.47 -28.00 17.90
CA PHE A 8 -14.64 -28.22 16.71
C PHE A 8 -15.21 -27.55 15.45
N MET A 9 -16.54 -27.61 15.25
CA MET A 9 -17.24 -26.91 14.17
C MET A 9 -17.12 -25.38 14.31
N GLN A 10 -17.19 -24.87 15.55
CA GLN A 10 -17.03 -23.44 15.82
C GLN A 10 -15.59 -22.95 15.61
N ALA A 11 -14.58 -23.79 15.90
CA ALA A 11 -13.18 -23.49 15.64
C ALA A 11 -12.86 -23.44 14.13
N HIS A 12 -13.35 -24.39 13.34
CA HIS A 12 -13.19 -24.38 11.88
C HIS A 12 -13.90 -23.18 11.22
N SER A 13 -15.09 -22.80 11.71
CA SER A 13 -15.79 -21.60 11.22
C SER A 13 -15.00 -20.32 11.49
N LYS A 14 -14.40 -20.18 12.68
CA LYS A 14 -13.54 -19.04 13.02
C LYS A 14 -12.28 -18.99 12.15
N LEU A 15 -11.63 -20.13 11.91
CA LEU A 15 -10.45 -20.21 11.06
C LEU A 15 -10.75 -19.81 9.61
N ASN A 16 -11.88 -20.26 9.05
CA ASN A 16 -12.30 -19.85 7.71
C ASN A 16 -12.65 -18.35 7.65
N MET A 17 -13.33 -17.81 8.66
CA MET A 17 -13.62 -16.36 8.71
C MET A 17 -12.33 -15.53 8.76
N LEU A 18 -11.35 -15.92 9.58
CA LEU A 18 -10.06 -15.22 9.66
C LEU A 18 -9.28 -15.30 8.34
N ALA A 19 -9.29 -16.45 7.68
CA ALA A 19 -8.65 -16.62 6.37
C ALA A 19 -9.32 -15.75 5.29
N ILE A 20 -10.65 -15.63 5.31
CA ILE A 20 -11.41 -14.75 4.40
C ILE A 20 -11.08 -13.29 4.69
N GLU A 21 -11.07 -12.87 5.96
CA GLU A 21 -10.77 -11.49 6.34
C GLU A 21 -9.35 -11.06 5.95
N LEU A 22 -8.35 -11.93 6.17
CA LEU A 22 -6.98 -11.69 5.76
C LEU A 22 -6.84 -11.59 4.24
N LYS A 23 -7.54 -12.45 3.49
CA LYS A 23 -7.54 -12.42 2.02
C LYS A 23 -8.20 -11.15 1.50
N SER A 24 -9.31 -10.72 2.10
CA SER A 24 -10.00 -9.47 1.74
C SER A 24 -9.11 -8.24 1.98
N ARG A 25 -8.43 -8.17 3.14
CA ARG A 25 -7.48 -7.07 3.43
C ARG A 25 -6.33 -7.03 2.42
N ASN A 26 -5.81 -8.19 2.01
CA ASN A 26 -4.73 -8.25 1.01
C ASN A 26 -5.20 -7.77 -0.38
N VAL A 27 -6.42 -8.13 -0.79
CA VAL A 27 -7.02 -7.67 -2.05
C VAL A 27 -7.25 -6.15 -2.03
N GLU A 28 -7.73 -5.61 -0.91
CA GLU A 28 -7.96 -4.17 -0.75
C GLU A 28 -6.66 -3.38 -0.88
N VAL A 29 -5.61 -3.79 -0.16
CA VAL A 29 -4.29 -3.16 -0.25
C VAL A 29 -3.78 -3.19 -1.68
N GLN A 30 -3.85 -4.33 -2.38
CA GLN A 30 -3.42 -4.42 -3.78
C GLN A 30 -4.20 -3.48 -4.71
N ALA A 31 -5.51 -3.37 -4.54
CA ALA A 31 -6.34 -2.46 -5.32
C ALA A 31 -5.91 -0.99 -5.13
N GLU A 32 -5.55 -0.59 -3.92
CA GLU A 32 -5.03 0.76 -3.66
C GLU A 32 -3.66 1.00 -4.29
N ILE A 33 -2.78 0.01 -4.26
CA ILE A 33 -1.46 0.13 -4.87
C ILE A 33 -1.60 0.30 -6.39
N LEU A 34 -2.52 -0.45 -7.01
CA LEU A 34 -2.82 -0.32 -8.43
C LEU A 34 -3.40 1.06 -8.77
N LYS A 35 -4.32 1.58 -7.94
CA LYS A 35 -4.82 2.96 -8.10
C LYS A 35 -3.70 4.01 -8.03
N LEU A 36 -2.80 3.87 -7.05
CA LEU A 36 -1.63 4.75 -6.92
C LEU A 36 -0.75 4.68 -8.17
N ARG A 37 -0.43 3.46 -8.63
CA ARG A 37 0.36 3.23 -9.83
C ARG A 37 -0.26 3.91 -11.04
N ASP A 38 -1.54 3.69 -11.30
CA ASP A 38 -2.21 4.26 -12.47
C ASP A 38 -2.22 5.80 -12.40
N ARG A 39 -2.43 6.37 -11.21
CA ARG A 39 -2.38 7.82 -11.02
C ARG A 39 -0.97 8.38 -11.27
N LEU A 40 0.07 7.73 -10.77
CA LEU A 40 1.46 8.13 -10.99
C LEU A 40 1.88 7.97 -12.45
N LYS A 41 1.41 6.93 -13.15
CA LYS A 41 1.65 6.73 -14.59
C LYS A 41 0.98 7.82 -15.44
N GLN A 42 -0.25 8.21 -15.11
CA GLN A 42 -0.92 9.34 -15.77
C GLN A 42 -0.14 10.65 -15.63
N LEU A 43 0.57 10.81 -14.52
CA LEU A 43 1.40 11.98 -14.23
C LEU A 43 2.84 11.85 -14.74
N ASN A 44 3.20 10.76 -15.43
CA ASN A 44 4.58 10.47 -15.85
C ASN A 44 5.60 10.50 -14.69
N ALA A 45 5.14 10.16 -13.49
CA ALA A 45 5.90 10.22 -12.24
C ALA A 45 6.15 8.83 -11.63
N TRP A 46 5.65 7.78 -12.28
CA TRP A 46 5.89 6.40 -11.86
C TRP A 46 7.32 5.97 -12.21
N PRO A 47 8.08 5.40 -11.25
CA PRO A 47 9.42 4.93 -11.52
C PRO A 47 9.44 3.77 -12.49
N GLU A 48 10.48 3.72 -13.33
CA GLU A 48 10.72 2.61 -14.26
C GLU A 48 10.79 1.26 -13.53
N ALA A 49 11.54 1.21 -12.42
CA ALA A 49 11.63 0.03 -11.55
C ALA A 49 10.37 -0.20 -10.69
N GLY A 50 9.37 0.68 -10.74
CA GLY A 50 8.18 0.60 -9.89
C GLY A 50 7.38 -0.67 -10.10
N ASP A 51 7.26 -1.14 -11.35
CA ASP A 51 6.52 -2.37 -11.66
C ASP A 51 7.27 -3.62 -11.16
N GLU A 52 8.60 -3.62 -11.19
CA GLU A 52 9.44 -4.67 -10.61
C GLU A 52 9.29 -4.70 -9.08
N PHE A 53 9.30 -3.54 -8.43
CA PHE A 53 9.05 -3.43 -7.00
C PHE A 53 7.67 -4.02 -6.63
N LEU A 54 6.61 -3.70 -7.38
CA LEU A 54 5.29 -4.29 -7.14
C LEU A 54 5.25 -5.81 -7.31
N ALA A 55 5.95 -6.34 -8.30
CA ALA A 55 6.03 -7.79 -8.53
C ALA A 55 6.73 -8.53 -7.39
N LEU A 56 7.66 -7.85 -6.69
CA LEU A 56 8.42 -8.42 -5.57
C LEU A 56 7.71 -8.30 -4.22
N MET A 57 6.74 -7.38 -4.06
CA MET A 57 5.96 -7.21 -2.82
C MET A 57 5.30 -8.49 -2.26
N PRO A 58 4.65 -9.37 -3.06
CA PRO A 58 4.01 -10.57 -2.50
C PRO A 58 5.00 -11.62 -2.01
N HIS A 59 6.28 -11.54 -2.40
CA HIS A 59 7.29 -12.56 -2.15
C HIS A 59 8.29 -12.13 -1.08
N ALA A 60 8.43 -10.84 -0.84
CA ALA A 60 9.31 -10.29 0.17
C ALA A 60 8.50 -9.84 1.39
N SER A 61 8.86 -10.33 2.58
CA SER A 61 8.51 -9.66 3.84
C SER A 61 9.27 -8.33 3.88
N TRP A 62 8.81 -7.35 3.12
CA TRP A 62 9.44 -6.04 3.04
C TRP A 62 9.26 -5.33 4.36
N TYR A 63 10.34 -5.33 5.12
CA TYR A 63 10.46 -4.52 6.31
C TYR A 63 10.69 -3.07 5.91
N SER A 64 9.63 -2.40 5.47
CA SER A 64 9.69 -0.95 5.34
C SER A 64 9.64 -0.35 6.74
N PRO A 65 10.59 0.53 7.11
CA PRO A 65 10.50 1.26 8.37
C PRO A 65 9.16 2.00 8.44
N LYS A 66 8.63 2.15 9.66
CA LYS A 66 7.37 2.87 9.89
C LYS A 66 7.47 4.29 9.32
N PRO A 67 6.38 4.86 8.81
CA PRO A 67 6.34 6.27 8.44
C PRO A 67 6.72 7.11 9.65
N THR A 68 7.62 8.06 9.42
CA THR A 68 8.05 9.05 10.39
C THR A 68 7.29 10.34 10.14
N GLU A 69 7.24 11.23 11.13
CA GLU A 69 6.66 12.56 10.98
C GLU A 69 7.24 13.31 9.77
N SER A 70 8.55 13.15 9.51
CA SER A 70 9.20 13.74 8.35
C SER A 70 8.63 13.26 7.01
N ASP A 71 8.17 12.01 6.91
CA ASP A 71 7.54 11.50 5.69
C ASP A 71 6.21 12.22 5.43
N PHE A 72 5.45 12.50 6.48
CA PHE A 72 4.20 13.25 6.38
C PHE A 72 4.43 14.73 6.04
N GLN A 73 5.48 15.35 6.60
CA GLN A 73 5.81 16.75 6.31
C GLN A 73 6.23 16.98 4.85
N ILE A 74 6.86 16.00 4.21
CA ILE A 74 7.27 16.12 2.80
C ILE A 74 6.17 15.73 1.81
N LEU A 75 5.03 15.19 2.25
CA LEU A 75 3.93 14.72 1.39
C LEU A 75 3.55 15.75 0.32
N THR A 76 3.26 16.99 0.75
CA THR A 76 2.84 18.07 -0.16
C THR A 76 3.92 18.43 -1.17
N ARG A 77 5.20 18.36 -0.77
CA ARG A 77 6.32 18.61 -1.67
C ARG A 77 6.43 17.50 -2.71
N VAL A 78 6.44 16.25 -2.26
CA VAL A 78 6.52 15.08 -3.15
C VAL A 78 5.33 15.06 -4.11
N ALA A 79 4.12 15.35 -3.63
CA ALA A 79 2.92 15.42 -4.45
C ALA A 79 3.03 16.49 -5.54
N ARG A 80 3.58 17.67 -5.20
CA ARG A 80 3.83 18.74 -6.19
C ARG A 80 4.87 18.34 -7.24
N ASP A 81 5.93 17.67 -6.84
CA ASP A 81 6.97 17.22 -7.76
C ASP A 81 6.43 16.12 -8.68
N VAL A 82 5.61 15.21 -8.16
CA VAL A 82 4.87 14.22 -8.94
C VAL A 82 3.89 14.87 -9.94
N LEU A 83 3.16 15.92 -9.54
CA LEU A 83 2.29 16.67 -10.46
C LEU A 83 3.07 17.40 -11.58
N ARG A 84 4.37 17.63 -11.39
CA ARG A 84 5.28 18.17 -12.41
C ARG A 84 5.91 17.09 -13.29
N GLY A 85 5.54 15.82 -13.08
CA GLY A 85 6.09 14.67 -13.80
C GLY A 85 7.47 14.26 -13.34
N HIS A 86 7.85 14.58 -12.10
CA HIS A 86 9.07 14.06 -11.52
C HIS A 86 8.88 12.62 -11.07
N ASP A 87 9.81 11.75 -11.46
CA ASP A 87 9.87 10.37 -11.00
C ASP A 87 10.09 10.32 -9.48
N ILE A 88 9.07 9.82 -8.76
CA ILE A 88 9.09 9.69 -7.30
C ILE A 88 10.08 8.64 -6.80
N GLY A 89 10.31 7.56 -7.55
CA GLY A 89 11.24 6.51 -7.15
C GLY A 89 12.69 6.94 -7.33
N ALA A 90 12.97 7.77 -8.32
CA ALA A 90 14.30 8.37 -8.52
C ALA A 90 14.61 9.45 -7.48
N GLN A 91 13.67 10.37 -7.22
CA GLN A 91 13.91 11.50 -6.32
C GLN A 91 13.70 11.17 -4.84
N TYR A 92 12.81 10.22 -4.54
CA TYR A 92 12.40 9.89 -3.18
C TYR A 92 12.30 8.36 -2.96
N PRO A 93 13.36 7.59 -3.18
CA PRO A 93 13.32 6.11 -3.13
C PRO A 93 12.84 5.56 -1.78
N ALA A 94 13.33 6.13 -0.67
CA ALA A 94 12.93 5.70 0.68
C ALA A 94 11.47 6.05 0.99
N PHE A 95 10.98 7.18 0.48
CA PHE A 95 9.58 7.57 0.62
C PHE A 95 8.69 6.66 -0.23
N PHE A 96 9.09 6.39 -1.48
CA PHE A 96 8.36 5.51 -2.39
C PHE A 96 8.20 4.11 -1.81
N GLN A 97 9.25 3.54 -1.21
CA GLN A 97 9.17 2.25 -0.52
C GLN A 97 8.14 2.27 0.63
N LYS A 98 8.16 3.33 1.46
CA LYS A 98 7.18 3.50 2.55
C LYS A 98 5.77 3.70 2.02
N LEU A 99 5.62 4.45 0.93
CA LEU A 99 4.35 4.72 0.27
C LEU A 99 3.70 3.42 -0.24
N LEU A 100 4.51 2.52 -0.80
CA LEU A 100 4.05 1.20 -1.23
C LEU A 100 3.68 0.30 -0.05
N SER A 101 4.39 0.41 1.06
CA SER A 101 4.27 -0.50 2.21
C SER A 101 3.24 -0.07 3.26
N HIS A 102 2.91 1.22 3.36
CA HIS A 102 2.08 1.78 4.43
C HIS A 102 0.81 2.43 3.89
N HIS A 103 -0.34 1.81 4.17
CA HIS A 103 -1.67 2.27 3.76
C HIS A 103 -1.95 3.73 4.15
N THR A 104 -1.70 4.13 5.40
CA THR A 104 -1.99 5.49 5.87
C THR A 104 -1.23 6.55 5.09
N LEU A 105 0.05 6.30 4.79
CA LEU A 105 0.86 7.21 3.99
C LEU A 105 0.35 7.28 2.55
N ARG A 106 -0.04 6.13 1.99
CA ARG A 106 -0.62 6.02 0.65
C ARG A 106 -1.90 6.84 0.49
N GLN A 107 -2.84 6.69 1.43
CA GLN A 107 -4.10 7.43 1.41
C GLN A 107 -3.89 8.93 1.49
N GLN A 108 -3.08 9.40 2.46
CA GLN A 108 -2.79 10.84 2.58
C GLN A 108 -2.08 11.41 1.36
N PHE A 109 -1.21 10.63 0.71
CA PHE A 109 -0.56 11.05 -0.52
C PHE A 109 -1.54 11.16 -1.69
N LEU A 110 -2.45 10.19 -1.84
CA LEU A 110 -3.52 10.24 -2.83
C LEU A 110 -4.45 11.45 -2.61
N ASP A 111 -4.82 11.72 -1.35
CA ASP A 111 -5.60 12.90 -0.99
C ASP A 111 -4.87 14.20 -1.33
N ALA A 112 -3.57 14.27 -1.06
CA ALA A 112 -2.74 15.41 -1.42
C ALA A 112 -2.68 15.61 -2.95
N LEU A 113 -2.58 14.53 -3.73
CA LEU A 113 -2.63 14.59 -5.20
C LEU A 113 -4.01 15.02 -5.73
N GLY A 114 -5.09 14.66 -5.04
CA GLY A 114 -6.45 15.08 -5.38
C GLY A 114 -6.75 16.53 -5.01
N THR A 115 -6.16 17.03 -3.93
CA THR A 115 -6.37 18.40 -3.42
C THR A 115 -5.57 19.46 -4.19
N LEU A 116 -4.45 19.06 -4.81
CA LEU A 116 -3.55 19.94 -5.55
C LEU A 116 -3.89 20.06 -7.05
N HIS A 117 -4.98 19.44 -7.50
CA HIS A 117 -5.50 19.48 -8.88
C HIS A 117 -6.69 20.45 -8.98
#